data_AF-A0A9E0BID7-F1
#
_entry.id   AF-A0A9E0BID7-F1
#
_cell.length_a   1.000
_cell.length_b   1.000
_cell.length_c   1.000
_cell.angle_alpha   90.00
_cell.angle_beta   90.00
_cell.angle_gamma   90.00
#
_symmetry.space_group_name_H-M   'P 1'
#
loop_
_entity.id
_entity.type
_entity.pdbx_description
1 polymer ?
#
loop_
_entity_poly.entity_id
_entity_poly.type
_entity_poly.pdbx_seq_one_letter_code
_entity_poly.pdbx_strand_id
1 'polypeptide(L)'
;MSFIYPNFLWALLLLGIPIIIHLFNFRRYRTVYFTNVRFLKNIQEETATKNRLKHLLVLLTRLLAITFLVFAFAQPFIPSESAESKPTSRAVSIYIDNSFSMETMQDGKRLFDIAKEKATEIADAYKVDDAFQLLTNDFEAGHQHLVNKEAFLQMLAQVNISPEVKTTDEILKRQKDI
;
A
#
# COMPACT_ATOMS: atom_id res chain seq x y z
N MET A 1 9.62 -8.20 -7.03
CA MET A 1 9.82 -7.37 -5.83
C MET A 1 10.77 -6.26 -6.21
N SER A 2 10.27 -5.04 -6.20
CA SER A 2 11.04 -3.85 -6.54
C SER A 2 11.15 -2.98 -5.29
N PHE A 3 12.16 -2.11 -5.24
CA PHE A 3 12.38 -1.21 -4.12
C PHE A 3 12.30 0.23 -4.62
N ILE A 4 11.64 1.10 -3.86
CA ILE A 4 11.58 2.53 -4.20
C ILE A 4 12.96 3.17 -4.01
N TYR A 5 13.68 2.77 -2.96
CA TYR A 5 15.02 3.28 -2.67
C TYR A 5 16.05 2.12 -2.57
N PRO A 6 16.50 1.55 -3.69
CA PRO A 6 17.39 0.38 -3.69
C PRO A 6 18.75 0.64 -3.02
N ASN A 7 19.22 1.89 -3.00
CA ASN A 7 20.49 2.25 -2.36
C ASN A 7 20.51 2.00 -0.85
N PHE A 8 19.35 1.99 -0.17
CA PHE A 8 19.29 1.67 1.26
C PHE A 8 19.70 0.23 1.58
N LEU A 9 19.69 -0.68 0.60
CA LEU A 9 20.17 -2.06 0.79
C LEU A 9 21.66 -2.12 1.18
N TRP A 10 22.46 -1.11 0.81
CA TRP A 10 23.86 -1.02 1.28
C TRP A 10 23.97 -0.89 2.80
N ALA A 11 22.94 -0.38 3.47
CA ALA A 11 22.90 -0.32 4.93
C ALA A 11 22.86 -1.72 5.59
N LEU A 12 22.54 -2.79 4.85
CA LEU A 12 22.67 -4.16 5.37
C LEU A 12 24.10 -4.50 5.78
N LEU A 13 25.13 -3.80 5.27
CA LEU A 13 26.50 -3.96 5.73
C LEU A 13 26.68 -3.64 7.23
N LEU A 14 25.81 -2.80 7.82
CA LEU A 14 25.81 -2.53 9.26
C LEU A 14 25.49 -3.76 10.11
N LEU A 15 24.86 -4.80 9.56
CA LEU A 15 24.66 -6.08 10.24
C LEU A 15 26.00 -6.73 10.63
N GLY A 16 27.09 -6.39 9.95
CA GLY A 16 28.44 -6.85 10.32
C GLY A 16 28.85 -6.45 11.73
N ILE A 17 28.41 -5.29 12.24
CA ILE A 17 28.81 -4.78 13.56
C ILE A 17 28.39 -5.73 14.70
N PRO A 18 27.10 -6.08 14.89
CA PRO A 18 26.70 -6.99 15.95
C PRO A 18 27.28 -8.40 15.78
N ILE A 19 27.53 -8.85 14.54
CA ILE A 19 28.16 -10.16 14.25
C ILE A 19 29.62 -10.14 14.70
N ILE A 20 30.38 -9.11 14.33
CA ILE A 20 31.78 -8.95 14.72
C ILE A 20 31.88 -8.83 16.23
N ILE A 21 31.05 -8.02 16.89
CA ILE A 21 31.04 -7.89 18.35
C ILE A 21 30.68 -9.22 19.03
N HIS A 22 29.80 -10.03 18.43
CA HIS A 22 29.46 -11.34 18.97
C HIS A 22 30.59 -12.36 18.81
N LEU A 23 31.24 -12.37 17.65
CA LEU A 23 32.36 -13.27 17.35
C LEU A 23 33.60 -12.91 18.17
N PHE A 24 33.90 -11.61 18.26
CA PHE A 24 34.96 -11.06 19.10
C PHE A 24 34.41 -10.83 20.50
N ASN A 25 34.34 -11.91 21.26
CA ASN A 25 33.97 -11.88 22.66
C ASN A 25 35.07 -11.17 23.48
N PHE A 26 35.04 -9.84 23.56
CA PHE A 26 36.01 -8.96 24.26
C PHE A 26 36.04 -9.16 25.80
N ARG A 27 35.69 -10.34 26.29
CA ARG A 27 35.64 -10.66 27.71
C ARG A 27 37.05 -10.90 28.24
N ARG A 28 37.56 -9.98 29.07
CA ARG A 28 38.74 -10.26 29.90
C ARG A 28 38.33 -11.22 31.02
N TYR A 29 38.79 -12.46 30.93
CA TYR A 29 38.62 -13.43 32.00
C TYR A 29 39.51 -13.03 33.19
N ARG A 30 38.91 -12.83 34.38
CA ARG A 30 39.65 -12.74 35.64
C ARG A 30 39.74 -14.13 36.24
N THR A 31 40.95 -14.66 36.37
CA THR A 31 41.20 -15.94 37.03
C THR A 31 41.14 -15.75 38.55
N VAL A 32 40.34 -16.57 39.23
CA VAL A 32 40.24 -16.62 40.70
C VAL A 32 40.52 -18.05 41.13
N TYR A 33 41.42 -18.26 42.09
CA TYR A 33 41.76 -19.59 42.60
C TYR A 33 40.70 -20.07 43.60
N PHE A 34 40.17 -21.28 43.39
CA PHE A 34 39.10 -21.86 44.22
C PHE A 34 39.42 -23.32 44.56
N THR A 35 39.21 -23.71 45.82
CA THR A 35 39.74 -24.95 46.42
C THR A 35 38.99 -26.23 45.99
N ASN A 36 37.79 -26.12 45.41
CA ASN A 36 36.95 -27.29 45.08
C ASN A 36 36.23 -27.12 43.72
N VAL A 37 36.91 -27.52 42.64
CA VAL A 37 36.47 -27.28 41.23
C VAL A 37 35.54 -28.35 40.66
N ARG A 38 35.39 -29.50 41.34
CA ARG A 38 34.66 -30.67 40.81
C ARG A 38 33.15 -30.42 40.68
N PHE A 39 32.58 -29.65 41.61
CA PHE A 39 31.15 -29.28 41.58
C PHE A 39 30.86 -28.14 40.59
N LEU A 40 31.81 -27.21 40.42
CA LEU A 40 31.66 -26.10 39.46
C LEU A 40 31.69 -26.56 38.00
N LYS A 41 32.47 -27.61 37.67
CA LYS A 41 32.61 -28.09 36.28
C LYS A 41 31.28 -28.63 35.72
N ASN A 42 30.54 -29.41 36.50
CA ASN A 42 29.25 -29.96 36.07
C ASN A 42 28.19 -28.87 35.89
N ILE A 43 28.14 -27.86 36.78
CA ILE A 43 27.21 -26.72 36.66
C ILE A 43 27.56 -25.84 35.46
N GLN A 44 28.85 -25.67 35.16
CA GLN A 44 29.31 -24.91 34.00
C GLN A 44 28.87 -25.53 32.68
N GLU A 45 28.90 -26.85 32.52
CA GLU A 45 28.52 -27.52 31.27
C GLU A 45 27.01 -27.40 30.96
N GLU A 46 26.14 -27.60 31.95
CA GLU A 46 24.69 -27.42 31.76
C GLU A 46 24.32 -25.95 31.49
N THR A 47 24.95 -25.03 32.20
CA THR A 47 24.70 -23.58 32.07
C THR A 47 25.24 -23.04 30.74
N ALA A 48 26.35 -23.57 30.24
CA ALA A 48 26.96 -23.16 28.97
C ALA A 48 26.03 -23.42 27.77
N THR A 49 25.34 -24.56 27.75
CA THR A 49 24.45 -24.93 26.62
C THR A 49 23.22 -24.03 26.55
N LYS A 50 22.56 -23.78 27.70
CA LYS A 50 21.40 -22.87 27.78
C LYS A 50 21.79 -21.42 27.47
N ASN A 51 22.95 -20.98 27.95
CA ASN A 51 23.44 -19.63 27.64
C ASN A 51 23.79 -19.48 26.16
N ARG A 52 24.36 -20.50 25.51
CA ARG A 52 24.65 -20.47 24.07
C ARG A 52 23.38 -20.28 23.22
N LEU A 53 22.29 -20.97 23.55
CA LEU A 53 20.99 -20.79 22.89
C LEU A 53 20.44 -19.37 23.09
N LYS A 54 20.46 -18.87 24.33
CA LYS A 54 20.03 -17.48 24.61
C LYS A 54 20.87 -16.47 23.84
N HIS A 55 22.19 -16.65 23.79
CA HIS A 55 23.08 -15.77 23.05
C HIS A 55 22.79 -15.77 21.55
N LEU A 56 22.49 -16.94 20.96
CA LEU A 56 22.12 -17.03 19.54
C LEU A 56 20.78 -16.34 19.25
N LEU A 57 19.78 -16.54 20.11
CA LEU A 57 18.48 -15.88 19.97
C LEU A 57 18.59 -14.36 20.09
N VAL A 58 19.37 -13.85 21.05
CA VAL A 58 19.61 -12.40 21.21
C VAL A 58 20.38 -11.81 20.02
N LEU A 59 21.32 -12.57 19.45
CA LEU A 59 22.00 -12.15 18.22
C LEU A 59 21.00 -12.06 17.06
N LEU A 60 20.17 -13.09 16.89
CA LEU A 60 19.20 -13.17 15.81
C LEU A 60 18.17 -12.04 15.89
N THR A 61 17.66 -11.72 17.08
CA THR A 61 16.70 -10.61 17.23
C THR A 61 17.33 -9.25 16.93
N ARG A 62 18.60 -9.02 17.31
CA ARG A 62 19.32 -7.79 16.94
C ARG A 62 19.50 -7.66 15.43
N LEU A 63 19.83 -8.76 14.76
CA LEU A 63 19.97 -8.78 13.29
C LEU A 63 18.63 -8.50 12.61
N LEU A 64 17.56 -9.18 13.03
CA LEU A 64 16.22 -8.95 12.49
C LEU A 64 15.75 -7.51 12.69
N ALA A 65 15.99 -6.91 13.85
CA ALA A 65 15.60 -5.53 14.12
C ALA A 65 16.26 -4.55 13.13
N ILE A 66 17.57 -4.72 12.88
CA ILE A 66 18.29 -3.90 11.90
C ILE A 66 17.80 -4.19 10.47
N THR A 67 17.60 -5.46 10.11
CA THR A 67 17.09 -5.83 8.78
C THR A 67 15.71 -5.23 8.51
N PHE A 68 14.78 -5.30 9.46
CA PHE A 68 13.45 -4.71 9.31
C PHE A 68 13.51 -3.19 9.25
N LEU A 69 14.40 -2.56 10.00
CA LEU A 69 14.63 -1.12 9.90
C LEU A 69 15.11 -0.73 8.49
N VAL A 70 16.09 -1.48 7.95
CA VAL A 70 16.57 -1.23 6.57
C VAL A 70 15.45 -1.45 5.54
N PHE A 71 14.64 -2.50 5.68
CA PHE A 71 13.51 -2.73 4.78
C PHE A 71 12.41 -1.67 4.92
N ALA A 72 12.15 -1.15 6.12
CA ALA A 72 11.20 -0.05 6.31
C ALA A 72 11.61 1.20 5.51
N PHE A 73 12.91 1.50 5.45
CA PHE A 73 13.43 2.61 4.64
C PHE A 73 13.56 2.26 3.14
N ALA A 74 13.87 1.01 2.78
CA ALA A 74 13.97 0.58 1.39
C ALA A 74 12.61 0.50 0.67
N GLN A 75 11.50 0.41 1.43
CA GLN A 75 10.12 0.31 0.94
C GLN A 75 9.97 -0.76 -0.16
N PRO A 76 10.06 -2.06 0.18
CA PRO A 76 9.81 -3.13 -0.77
C PRO A 76 8.36 -3.09 -1.22
N PHE A 77 8.14 -3.16 -2.53
CA PHE A 77 6.82 -3.36 -3.10
C PHE A 77 6.83 -4.55 -4.06
N ILE A 78 5.69 -5.22 -4.14
CA ILE A 78 5.44 -6.25 -5.14
C ILE A 78 4.75 -5.54 -6.30
N PRO A 79 5.41 -5.35 -7.46
CA PRO A 79 4.70 -4.92 -8.65
C PRO A 79 3.68 -6.01 -8.98
N SER A 80 2.39 -5.65 -8.99
CA SER A 80 1.34 -6.55 -9.47
C SER A 80 1.43 -6.60 -11.00
N GLU A 81 2.04 -7.65 -11.55
CA GLU A 81 1.94 -7.98 -12.99
C GLU A 81 0.55 -8.54 -13.36
N SER A 82 -0.34 -8.73 -12.38
CA SER A 82 -1.67 -9.31 -12.54
C SER A 82 -2.75 -8.35 -13.10
N ALA A 83 -2.36 -7.24 -13.72
CA ALA A 83 -3.29 -6.34 -14.40
C ALA A 83 -3.41 -6.62 -15.92
N GLU A 84 -2.52 -7.42 -16.51
CA GLU A 84 -2.44 -7.58 -17.98
C GLU A 84 -3.00 -8.92 -18.52
N SER A 85 -3.42 -9.86 -17.67
CA SER A 85 -3.76 -11.23 -18.12
C SER A 85 -5.08 -11.81 -17.59
N LYS A 86 -6.10 -10.99 -17.40
CA LYS A 86 -7.51 -11.41 -17.50
C LYS A 86 -8.13 -10.58 -18.63
N PRO A 87 -9.20 -11.01 -19.31
CA PRO A 87 -10.10 -10.04 -19.94
C PRO A 87 -10.74 -9.27 -18.78
N THR A 88 -9.96 -8.36 -18.22
CA THR A 88 -10.31 -7.57 -17.03
C THR A 88 -11.55 -6.80 -17.44
N SER A 89 -12.67 -7.03 -16.75
CA SER A 89 -13.75 -6.05 -16.67
C SER A 89 -13.10 -4.68 -16.60
N ARG A 90 -13.20 -3.91 -17.68
CA ARG A 90 -12.49 -2.63 -17.77
C ARG A 90 -13.12 -1.73 -16.74
N ALA A 91 -12.30 -1.11 -15.91
CA ALA A 91 -12.76 -0.04 -15.03
C ALA A 91 -12.86 1.24 -15.86
N VAL A 92 -14.07 1.73 -16.08
CA VAL A 92 -14.38 2.96 -16.82
C VAL A 92 -14.85 3.99 -15.82
N SER A 93 -14.08 5.07 -15.66
CA SER A 93 -14.48 6.18 -14.78
C SER A 93 -14.96 7.35 -15.62
N ILE A 94 -16.19 7.79 -15.34
CA ILE A 94 -16.89 8.86 -16.05
C ILE A 94 -17.14 9.98 -15.04
N TYR A 95 -16.49 11.11 -15.29
CA TYR A 95 -16.75 12.35 -14.56
C TYR A 95 -17.79 13.18 -15.30
N ILE A 96 -18.77 13.70 -14.56
CA ILE A 96 -19.80 14.60 -15.05
C ILE A 96 -19.74 15.87 -14.22
N ASP A 97 -19.51 17.00 -14.89
CA ASP A 97 -19.66 18.30 -14.27
C ASP A 97 -21.14 18.55 -13.99
N ASN A 98 -21.48 18.75 -12.72
CA ASN A 98 -22.83 19.09 -12.27
C ASN A 98 -22.88 20.49 -11.62
N SER A 99 -21.94 21.38 -11.96
CA SER A 99 -21.98 22.79 -11.53
C SER A 99 -23.12 23.56 -12.18
N PHE A 100 -23.50 24.71 -11.59
CA PHE A 100 -24.54 25.59 -12.16
C PHE A 100 -24.26 26.08 -13.59
N SER A 101 -23.00 26.05 -14.04
CA SER A 101 -22.66 26.43 -15.43
C SER A 101 -23.33 25.51 -16.47
N MET A 102 -23.64 24.26 -16.07
CA MET A 102 -24.26 23.25 -16.91
C MET A 102 -25.77 23.41 -17.07
N GLU A 103 -26.38 24.40 -16.42
CA GLU A 103 -27.79 24.79 -16.67
C GLU A 103 -27.98 25.59 -17.95
N THR A 104 -26.89 25.98 -18.61
CA THR A 104 -26.93 26.68 -19.89
C THR A 104 -27.72 25.87 -20.92
N MET A 105 -28.59 26.56 -21.67
CA MET A 105 -29.40 25.96 -22.72
C MET A 105 -28.66 25.99 -24.06
N GLN A 106 -28.59 24.83 -24.73
CA GLN A 106 -28.08 24.68 -26.09
C GLN A 106 -29.11 23.88 -26.89
N ASP A 107 -29.53 24.41 -28.04
CA ASP A 107 -30.51 23.77 -28.94
C ASP A 107 -31.80 23.29 -28.22
N GLY A 108 -32.24 24.05 -27.19
CA GLY A 108 -33.44 23.75 -26.41
C GLY A 108 -33.30 22.68 -25.33
N LYS A 109 -32.09 22.16 -25.08
CA LYS A 109 -31.77 21.25 -23.97
C LYS A 109 -30.75 21.89 -23.02
N ARG A 110 -30.74 21.51 -21.75
CA ARG A 110 -29.66 21.92 -20.83
C ARG A 110 -28.39 21.13 -21.14
N LEU A 111 -27.22 21.76 -21.04
CA LEU A 111 -25.93 21.08 -21.19
C LEU A 111 -25.81 19.88 -20.24
N PHE A 112 -26.34 20.00 -19.02
CA PHE A 112 -26.38 18.90 -18.06
C PHE A 112 -27.17 17.67 -18.57
N ASP A 113 -28.32 17.89 -19.21
CA ASP A 113 -29.12 16.80 -19.77
C ASP A 113 -28.38 16.13 -20.95
N ILE A 114 -27.71 16.93 -21.79
CA ILE A 114 -26.86 16.43 -22.88
C ILE A 114 -25.68 15.61 -22.32
N ALA A 115 -25.06 16.06 -21.23
CA ALA A 115 -23.95 15.34 -20.59
C ALA A 115 -24.38 13.98 -20.05
N LYS A 116 -25.58 13.87 -19.46
CA LYS A 116 -26.15 12.60 -19.00
C LYS A 116 -26.45 11.66 -20.17
N GLU A 117 -27.00 12.19 -21.26
CA GLU A 117 -27.23 11.43 -22.51
C GLU A 117 -25.90 10.87 -23.06
N LYS A 118 -24.86 11.70 -23.11
CA LYS A 118 -23.52 11.28 -23.55
C LYS A 118 -22.84 10.28 -22.63
N ALA A 119 -22.97 10.45 -21.31
CA ALA A 119 -22.46 9.47 -20.35
C ALA A 119 -23.14 8.09 -20.52
N THR A 120 -24.43 8.08 -20.88
CA THR A 120 -25.18 6.87 -21.18
C THR A 120 -24.69 6.21 -22.47
N GLU A 121 -24.53 6.99 -23.55
CA GLU A 121 -23.95 6.51 -24.81
C GLU A 121 -22.55 5.90 -24.63
N ILE A 122 -21.71 6.55 -23.80
CA ILE A 122 -20.38 6.03 -23.46
C ILE A 122 -20.52 4.69 -22.74
N ALA A 123 -21.35 4.60 -21.69
CA ALA A 123 -21.57 3.35 -20.97
C ALA A 123 -22.14 2.22 -21.86
N ASP A 124 -22.92 2.57 -22.88
CA ASP A 124 -23.45 1.63 -23.86
C ASP A 124 -22.41 1.07 -24.84
N ALA A 125 -21.33 1.80 -25.09
CA ALA A 125 -20.23 1.33 -25.95
C ALA A 125 -19.33 0.27 -25.28
N TYR A 126 -19.42 0.12 -23.95
CA TYR A 126 -18.65 -0.85 -23.16
C TYR A 126 -19.43 -2.14 -22.91
N LYS A 127 -18.72 -3.19 -22.49
CA LYS A 127 -19.34 -4.51 -22.25
C LYS A 127 -20.14 -4.51 -20.96
N VAL A 128 -21.12 -5.41 -20.86
CA VAL A 128 -21.98 -5.55 -19.66
C VAL A 128 -21.16 -5.91 -18.41
N ASP A 129 -20.07 -6.67 -18.58
CA ASP A 129 -19.18 -7.08 -17.50
C ASP A 129 -18.17 -5.98 -17.09
N ASP A 130 -18.10 -4.85 -17.81
CA ASP A 130 -17.22 -3.75 -17.45
C ASP A 130 -17.73 -3.03 -16.19
N ALA A 131 -16.80 -2.52 -15.39
CA ALA A 131 -17.10 -1.88 -14.13
C ALA A 131 -16.99 -0.36 -14.28
N PHE A 132 -17.94 0.38 -13.74
CA PHE A 132 -18.08 1.82 -13.94
C PHE A 132 -17.89 2.58 -12.64
N GLN A 133 -17.27 3.74 -12.71
CA GLN A 133 -17.25 4.73 -11.65
C GLN A 133 -17.92 6.01 -12.15
N LEU A 134 -18.86 6.53 -11.37
CA LEU A 134 -19.42 7.86 -11.59
C LEU A 134 -18.73 8.84 -10.67
N LEU A 135 -18.26 9.97 -11.19
CA LEU A 135 -17.74 11.09 -10.39
C LEU A 135 -18.52 12.37 -10.72
N THR A 136 -18.84 13.14 -9.70
CA THR A 136 -19.50 14.45 -9.77
C THR A 136 -18.76 15.44 -8.87
N ASN A 137 -19.11 16.72 -8.90
CA ASN A 137 -18.46 17.72 -8.04
C ASN A 137 -18.74 17.51 -6.54
N ASP A 138 -19.80 16.79 -6.19
CA ASP A 138 -20.18 16.51 -4.79
C ASP A 138 -19.28 15.49 -4.09
N PHE A 139 -18.54 14.68 -4.85
CA PHE A 139 -17.71 13.58 -4.32
C PHE A 139 -18.43 12.67 -3.32
N GLU A 140 -19.70 12.34 -3.60
CA GLU A 140 -20.51 11.47 -2.76
C GLU A 140 -19.82 10.14 -2.41
N ALA A 141 -20.13 9.59 -1.24
CA ALA A 141 -19.53 8.33 -0.80
C ALA A 141 -19.84 7.15 -1.76
N GLY A 142 -21.01 7.16 -2.41
CA GLY A 142 -21.37 6.17 -3.42
C GLY A 142 -20.50 6.20 -4.68
N HIS A 143 -19.83 7.32 -4.96
CA HIS A 143 -18.96 7.52 -6.12
C HIS A 143 -17.53 6.95 -5.94
N GLN A 144 -17.26 6.31 -4.79
CA GLN A 144 -15.93 5.77 -4.44
C GLN A 144 -15.70 4.32 -4.90
N HIS A 145 -16.71 3.64 -5.42
CA HIS A 145 -16.60 2.22 -5.77
C HIS A 145 -17.00 1.96 -7.22
N LEU A 146 -16.40 0.93 -7.80
CA LEU A 146 -16.78 0.42 -9.11
C LEU A 146 -18.12 -0.33 -9.00
N VAL A 147 -19.06 0.04 -9.86
CA VAL A 147 -20.39 -0.54 -9.95
C VAL A 147 -20.62 -1.17 -11.31
N ASN A 148 -21.63 -2.03 -11.45
CA ASN A 148 -22.02 -2.55 -12.76
C ASN A 148 -22.73 -1.47 -13.59
N LYS A 149 -22.91 -1.74 -14.89
CA LYS A 149 -23.56 -0.80 -15.82
C LYS A 149 -24.95 -0.36 -15.36
N GLU A 150 -25.77 -1.27 -14.86
CA GLU A 150 -27.14 -0.97 -14.41
C GLU A 150 -27.15 -0.01 -13.22
N ALA A 151 -26.32 -0.26 -12.21
CA ALA A 151 -26.18 0.62 -11.05
C ALA A 151 -25.61 1.98 -11.46
N PHE A 152 -24.64 2.02 -12.38
CA PHE A 152 -24.12 3.28 -12.92
C PHE A 152 -25.23 4.14 -13.55
N LEU A 153 -26.09 3.55 -14.39
CA LEU A 153 -27.19 4.28 -15.02
C LEU A 153 -28.23 4.78 -14.00
N GLN A 154 -28.50 4.00 -12.95
CA GLN A 154 -29.37 4.42 -11.84
C GLN A 154 -28.78 5.61 -11.07
N MET A 155 -27.48 5.57 -10.77
CA MET A 155 -26.78 6.66 -10.09
C MET A 155 -26.73 7.91 -10.97
N LEU A 156 -26.41 7.75 -12.26
CA LEU A 156 -26.41 8.82 -13.24
C LEU A 156 -27.77 9.53 -13.31
N ALA A 157 -28.86 8.77 -13.29
CA ALA A 157 -30.21 9.33 -13.30
C ALA A 157 -30.48 10.23 -12.08
N GLN A 158 -29.94 9.87 -10.90
CA GLN A 158 -30.15 10.59 -9.64
C GLN A 158 -29.26 11.84 -9.47
N VAL A 159 -28.23 12.02 -10.31
CA VAL A 159 -27.38 13.21 -10.23
C VAL A 159 -28.19 14.47 -10.53
N ASN A 160 -28.08 15.43 -9.60
CA ASN A 160 -28.64 16.77 -9.69
C ASN A 160 -27.51 17.80 -9.77
N ILE A 161 -27.86 19.03 -10.16
CA ILE A 161 -26.94 20.16 -10.15
C ILE A 161 -26.58 20.53 -8.71
N SER A 162 -25.33 20.91 -8.50
CA SER A 162 -24.74 21.26 -7.21
C SER A 162 -23.98 22.58 -7.28
N PRO A 163 -23.93 23.35 -6.17
CA PRO A 163 -23.05 24.51 -6.05
C PRO A 163 -21.56 24.15 -5.97
N GLU A 164 -21.22 22.88 -5.74
CA GLU A 164 -19.83 22.45 -5.57
C GLU A 164 -19.06 22.55 -6.89
N VAL A 165 -17.81 23.04 -6.80
CA VAL A 165 -16.88 23.12 -7.92
C VAL A 165 -15.56 22.51 -7.47
N LYS A 166 -15.01 21.63 -8.30
CA LYS A 166 -13.73 20.96 -8.05
C LYS A 166 -12.73 21.28 -9.13
N THR A 167 -11.47 21.34 -8.75
CA THR A 167 -10.37 21.47 -9.70
C THR A 167 -10.11 20.14 -10.40
N THR A 168 -9.56 20.20 -11.60
CA THR A 168 -9.21 19.00 -12.37
C THR A 168 -8.25 18.09 -11.60
N ASP A 169 -7.31 18.66 -10.84
CA ASP A 169 -6.36 17.88 -10.03
C ASP A 169 -7.06 17.10 -8.90
N GLU A 170 -8.06 17.70 -8.24
CA GLU A 170 -8.86 17.02 -7.22
C GLU A 170 -9.67 15.87 -7.82
N ILE A 171 -10.26 16.09 -9.00
CA ILE A 171 -11.02 15.06 -9.73
C ILE A 171 -10.10 13.90 -10.14
N LEU A 172 -8.93 14.19 -10.70
CA LEU A 172 -7.95 13.18 -11.10
C LEU A 172 -7.39 12.39 -9.93
N LYS A 173 -7.17 13.05 -8.78
CA LYS A 173 -6.76 12.37 -7.56
C LYS A 173 -7.87 11.44 -7.08
N ARG A 174 -9.11 11.94 -7.04
CA ARG A 174 -10.29 11.18 -6.63
C ARG A 174 -10.55 9.96 -7.53
N GLN A 175 -10.28 10.08 -8.82
CA GLN A 175 -10.39 8.98 -9.79
C GLN A 175 -9.35 7.87 -9.56
N LYS A 176 -8.21 8.19 -8.93
CA LYS A 176 -7.15 7.21 -8.61
C LYS A 176 -7.34 6.54 -7.25
N ASP A 177 -8.15 7.12 -6.36
CA ASP A 177 -8.38 6.64 -4.99
C ASP A 177 -9.42 5.48 -4.92
N ILE A 178 -9.56 4.67 -5.98
CA ILE A 178 -10.43 3.47 -6.06
C ILE A 178 -9.74 2.25 -5.43
#